data_AF-A0A024QCM1-F1
#
_entry.id   AF-A0A024QCM1-F1
#
_cell.length_a   1.000
_cell.length_b   1.000
_cell.length_c   1.000
_cell.angle_alpha   90.00
_cell.angle_beta   90.00
_cell.angle_gamma   90.00
#
_symmetry.space_group_name_H-M   'P 1'
#
loop_
_entity.id
_entity.type
_entity.pdbx_description
1 polymer ?
#
loop_
_entity_poly.entity_id
_entity_poly.type
_entity_poly.pdbx_seq_one_letter_code
_entity_poly.pdbx_strand_id
1 'polypeptide(L)'
;MGQSVTDFEASGISEETYKDNKKEIKFTKSNGDKIIWKNIETIKDKDTGLHGYVLQNAETKEVVISFRGTETPKRTTKQVEQKYVGSPSQDARLAGAGGGAKLKDGNLIYETKDTDFSEFAKDVSF
;
A
#
# COMPACT_ATOMS: atom_id res chain seq x y z
N MET A 1 32.67 -17.15 10.77
CA MET A 1 32.02 -16.89 9.47
C MET A 1 30.60 -16.49 9.78
N GLY A 2 30.18 -15.28 9.38
CA GLY A 2 28.84 -14.75 9.67
C GLY A 2 27.77 -15.59 9.00
N GLN A 3 26.66 -15.84 9.69
CA GLN A 3 25.50 -16.52 9.12
C GLN A 3 24.82 -15.56 8.15
N SER A 4 25.19 -15.63 6.88
CA SER A 4 24.55 -14.87 5.82
C SER A 4 23.03 -15.05 5.83
N VAL A 5 22.29 -13.95 5.70
CA VAL A 5 20.84 -13.91 5.52
C VAL A 5 20.43 -14.94 4.47
N THR A 6 19.53 -15.85 4.84
CA THR A 6 19.03 -16.89 3.95
C THR A 6 18.05 -16.31 2.93
N ASP A 7 17.90 -16.96 1.78
CA ASP A 7 16.91 -16.55 0.77
C ASP A 7 15.48 -16.50 1.33
N PHE A 8 15.17 -17.40 2.27
CA PHE A 8 13.90 -17.40 2.99
C PHE A 8 13.72 -16.12 3.84
N GLU A 9 14.74 -15.74 4.61
CA GLU A 9 14.72 -14.50 5.39
C GLU A 9 14.65 -13.27 4.50
N ALA A 10 15.43 -13.23 3.41
CA ALA A 10 15.42 -12.12 2.45
C ALA A 10 14.04 -11.97 1.79
N SER A 11 13.42 -13.07 1.37
CA SER A 11 12.06 -13.06 0.81
C SER A 11 11.03 -12.56 1.81
N GLY A 12 11.09 -13.05 3.06
CA GLY A 12 10.17 -12.61 4.11
C GLY A 12 10.36 -11.13 4.45
N ILE A 13 11.59 -10.64 4.51
CA ILE A 13 11.90 -9.22 4.74
C ILE A 13 11.34 -8.38 3.59
N SER A 14 11.55 -8.81 2.35
CA SER A 14 11.05 -8.13 1.15
C SER A 14 9.53 -8.01 1.17
N GLU A 15 8.81 -9.11 1.47
CA GLU A 15 7.34 -9.10 1.57
C GLU A 15 6.87 -8.13 2.66
N GLU A 16 7.47 -8.19 3.84
CA GLU A 16 7.10 -7.37 4.98
C GLU A 16 7.45 -5.90 4.79
N THR A 17 8.42 -5.59 3.92
CA THR A 17 8.81 -4.22 3.59
C THR A 17 7.64 -3.46 2.96
N TYR A 18 6.78 -4.10 2.16
CA TYR A 18 5.58 -3.49 1.55
C TYR A 18 4.50 -3.05 2.56
N LYS A 19 4.60 -3.46 3.82
CA LYS A 19 3.66 -3.06 4.87
C LYS A 19 4.17 -1.81 5.57
N ASP A 20 3.28 -0.84 5.77
CA ASP A 20 3.64 0.44 6.38
C ASP A 20 3.88 0.32 7.90
N ASN A 21 4.70 1.25 8.43
CA ASN A 21 4.94 1.45 9.86
C ASN A 21 5.46 0.20 10.59
N LYS A 22 6.33 -0.59 9.94
CA LYS A 22 6.94 -1.77 10.56
C LYS A 22 7.97 -1.36 11.60
N LYS A 23 7.74 -1.73 12.86
CA LYS A 23 8.72 -1.58 13.95
C LYS A 23 9.69 -2.76 14.02
N GLU A 24 9.24 -3.93 13.59
CA GLU A 24 9.98 -5.16 13.60
C GLU A 24 9.39 -6.14 12.58
N ILE A 25 10.22 -7.06 12.13
CA ILE A 25 9.86 -8.17 11.26
C ILE A 25 10.28 -9.46 11.94
N LYS A 26 9.35 -10.42 12.05
CA LYS A 26 9.54 -11.65 12.81
C LYS A 26 9.23 -12.86 11.95
N PHE A 27 10.11 -13.85 11.99
CA PHE A 27 9.93 -15.14 11.32
C PHE A 27 10.17 -16.28 12.31
N THR A 28 9.48 -17.40 12.08
CA THR A 28 9.75 -18.64 12.79
C THR A 28 10.46 -19.58 11.83
N LYS A 29 11.69 -20.00 12.16
CA LYS A 29 12.43 -21.03 11.41
C LYS A 29 11.75 -22.39 11.57
N SER A 30 12.03 -23.32 10.66
CA SER A 30 11.47 -24.68 10.70
C SER A 30 11.82 -25.46 11.98
N ASN A 31 12.88 -25.07 12.68
CA ASN A 31 13.29 -25.64 13.97
C ASN A 31 12.61 -24.99 15.19
N GLY A 32 11.73 -24.00 14.99
CA GLY A 32 11.03 -23.28 16.05
C GLY A 32 11.73 -22.00 16.53
N ASP A 33 12.95 -21.73 16.09
CA ASP A 33 13.68 -20.52 16.47
C ASP A 33 13.03 -19.28 15.87
N LYS A 34 13.05 -18.17 16.63
CA LYS A 34 12.49 -16.90 16.18
C LYS A 34 13.61 -15.99 15.69
N ILE A 35 13.48 -15.52 14.46
CA ILE A 35 14.32 -14.46 13.92
C ILE A 35 13.60 -13.14 14.12
N ILE A 36 14.29 -12.15 14.67
CA ILE A 36 13.73 -10.81 14.91
C ILE A 36 14.64 -9.76 14.29
N TRP A 37 14.11 -9.07 13.27
CA TRP A 37 14.70 -7.91 12.64
C TRP A 37 14.03 -6.65 13.17
N LYS A 38 14.77 -5.78 13.85
CA LYS A 38 14.25 -4.52 14.38
C LYS A 38 14.44 -3.41 13.36
N ASN A 39 13.41 -2.63 13.12
CA ASN A 39 13.55 -1.41 12.32
C ASN A 39 14.33 -0.37 13.14
N ILE A 40 15.45 0.08 12.58
CA ILE A 40 16.26 1.16 13.15
C ILE A 40 16.08 2.47 12.37
N GLU A 41 15.71 2.39 11.09
CA GLU A 41 15.48 3.57 10.25
C GLU A 41 14.50 3.25 9.11
N THR A 42 13.61 4.20 8.84
CA THR A 42 12.67 4.12 7.70
C THR A 42 13.16 5.06 6.62
N ILE A 43 13.42 4.52 5.43
CA ILE A 43 13.80 5.30 4.26
C ILE A 43 12.51 5.63 3.52
N LYS A 44 12.15 6.92 3.44
CA LYS A 44 10.99 7.37 2.68
C LYS A 44 11.29 8.67 1.97
N ASP A 45 11.26 8.63 0.64
CA ASP A 45 11.39 9.79 -0.21
C ASP A 45 10.10 9.99 -1.02
N LYS A 46 9.52 11.19 -0.90
CA LYS A 46 8.27 11.52 -1.59
C LYS A 46 8.47 11.88 -3.06
N ASP A 47 9.65 12.36 -3.42
CA ASP A 47 9.94 12.84 -4.76
C ASP A 47 10.32 11.67 -5.68
N THR A 48 11.09 10.72 -5.17
CA THR A 48 11.50 9.52 -5.91
C THR A 48 10.57 8.32 -5.69
N GLY A 49 9.63 8.41 -4.74
CA GLY A 49 8.78 7.28 -4.33
C GLY A 49 9.54 6.14 -3.64
N LEU A 50 10.79 6.37 -3.26
CA LEU A 50 11.63 5.35 -2.62
C LEU A 50 11.09 5.08 -1.21
N HIS A 51 10.80 3.82 -0.92
CA HIS A 51 10.34 3.42 0.40
C HIS A 51 11.04 2.12 0.81
N GLY A 52 11.51 2.07 2.05
CA GLY A 52 12.28 0.94 2.55
C GLY A 52 12.59 1.03 4.04
N TYR A 53 13.27 0.01 4.54
CA TYR A 53 13.65 -0.10 5.95
C TYR A 53 15.12 -0.50 6.08
N VAL A 54 15.77 0.08 7.07
CA VAL A 54 17.04 -0.41 7.61
C VAL A 54 16.71 -1.25 8.85
N LEU A 55 17.10 -2.51 8.80
CA LEU A 55 16.74 -3.52 9.77
C LEU A 55 17.99 -4.07 10.44
N GLN A 56 17.96 -4.25 11.75
CA GLN A 56 19.05 -4.89 12.49
C GLN A 56 18.56 -6.18 13.17
N ASN A 57 19.28 -7.27 12.97
CA ASN A 57 19.06 -8.51 13.71
C ASN A 57 19.57 -8.33 15.15
N ALA A 58 18.70 -8.57 16.13
CA ALA A 58 19.04 -8.34 17.54
C ALA A 58 20.14 -9.29 18.06
N GLU A 59 20.23 -10.50 17.50
CA GLU A 59 21.13 -11.56 17.91
C GLU A 59 22.46 -11.50 17.16
N THR A 60 22.42 -11.43 15.82
CA THR A 60 23.62 -11.48 14.98
C THR A 60 24.27 -10.11 14.76
N LYS A 61 23.55 -9.03 15.10
CA LYS A 61 23.93 -7.62 14.83
C LYS A 61 24.05 -7.25 13.36
N GLU A 62 23.66 -8.16 12.47
CA GLU A 62 23.62 -7.92 11.03
C GLU A 62 22.62 -6.82 10.68
N VAL A 63 22.95 -6.06 9.64
CA VAL A 63 22.11 -4.97 9.13
C VAL A 63 21.70 -5.30 7.70
N VAL A 64 20.41 -5.16 7.42
CA VAL A 64 19.82 -5.34 6.09
C VAL A 64 19.11 -4.04 5.70
N ILE A 65 19.31 -3.63 4.45
CA ILE A 65 18.57 -2.53 3.84
C ILE A 65 17.63 -3.14 2.81
N SER A 66 16.33 -2.94 2.99
CA SER A 66 15.30 -3.48 2.11
C SER A 66 14.51 -2.34 1.48
N PHE A 67 14.39 -2.37 0.15
CA PHE A 67 13.62 -1.41 -0.63
C PHE A 67 12.38 -2.08 -1.22
N ARG A 68 11.27 -1.35 -1.24
CA ARG A 68 10.08 -1.76 -1.99
C ARG A 68 10.33 -1.57 -3.48
N GLY A 69 9.81 -2.51 -4.27
CA GLY A 69 9.59 -2.28 -5.69
C GLY A 69 8.31 -1.47 -5.91
N THR A 70 7.96 -1.27 -7.18
CA THR A 70 6.74 -0.58 -7.59
C THR A 70 5.50 -1.31 -7.06
N GLU A 71 4.70 -0.64 -6.23
CA GLU A 71 3.39 -1.15 -5.82
C GLU A 71 2.38 -1.03 -6.98
N THR A 72 1.39 -1.92 -7.05
CA THR A 72 0.25 -1.67 -7.94
C THR A 72 -0.61 -0.55 -7.39
N PRO A 73 -1.13 0.36 -8.23
CA PRO A 73 -1.94 1.49 -7.77
C PRO A 73 -3.17 1.01 -7.01
N LYS A 74 -3.41 1.64 -5.86
CA LYS A 74 -4.54 1.31 -4.99
C LYS A 74 -5.82 1.86 -5.63
N ARG A 75 -6.81 0.98 -5.85
CA ARG A 75 -8.16 1.41 -6.24
C ARG A 75 -8.87 1.92 -5.00
N THR A 76 -9.27 3.18 -5.01
CA THR A 76 -10.11 3.75 -3.96
C THR A 76 -11.53 3.92 -4.49
N THR A 77 -12.52 3.54 -3.68
CA THR A 77 -13.91 3.90 -3.94
C THR A 77 -14.18 5.23 -3.26
N LYS A 78 -14.59 6.23 -4.04
CA LYS A 78 -15.03 7.53 -3.53
C LYS A 78 -16.54 7.63 -3.68
N GLN A 79 -17.22 8.09 -2.64
CA GLN A 79 -18.62 8.47 -2.75
C GLN A 79 -18.70 9.88 -3.30
N VAL A 80 -19.46 10.04 -4.38
CA VAL A 80 -19.79 11.33 -4.96
C VAL A 80 -21.23 11.66 -4.60
N GLU A 81 -21.42 12.83 -4.02
CA GLU A 81 -22.74 13.40 -3.74
C GLU A 81 -23.01 14.54 -4.72
N GLN A 82 -24.10 14.43 -5.48
CA GLN A 82 -24.48 15.42 -6.46
C GLN A 82 -25.98 15.70 -6.38
N LYS A 83 -26.38 16.96 -6.46
CA LYS A 83 -27.80 17.32 -6.52
C LYS A 83 -28.54 16.56 -7.63
N TYR A 84 -29.65 15.94 -7.27
CA TYR A 84 -30.50 15.25 -8.24
C TYR A 84 -31.34 16.27 -9.01
N VAL A 85 -31.27 16.21 -10.33
CA VAL A 85 -31.98 17.12 -11.25
C VAL A 85 -32.81 16.37 -12.29
N GLY A 86 -32.92 15.03 -12.19
CA GLY A 86 -33.71 14.20 -13.11
C GLY A 86 -33.14 14.14 -14.53
N SER A 87 -31.82 14.24 -14.68
CA SER A 87 -31.20 14.06 -15.99
C SER A 87 -31.21 12.59 -16.40
N PRO A 88 -31.34 12.25 -17.70
CA PRO A 88 -31.33 10.85 -18.15
C PRO A 88 -30.14 10.02 -17.65
N SER A 89 -28.96 10.63 -17.52
CA SER A 89 -27.76 9.99 -16.97
C SER A 89 -27.86 9.69 -15.46
N GLN A 90 -28.55 10.52 -14.69
CA GLN A 90 -28.79 10.27 -13.26
C GLN A 90 -29.82 9.16 -13.06
N ASP A 91 -30.88 9.16 -13.87
CA ASP A 91 -31.93 8.15 -13.85
C ASP A 91 -31.38 6.77 -14.23
N ALA A 92 -30.53 6.71 -15.26
CA ALA A 92 -29.84 5.48 -15.65
C ALA A 92 -28.96 4.91 -14.52
N ARG A 93 -28.26 5.78 -13.77
CA ARG A 93 -27.45 5.38 -12.61
C ARG A 93 -28.31 4.90 -11.43
N LEU A 94 -29.45 5.54 -11.19
CA LEU A 94 -30.43 5.13 -10.16
C LEU A 94 -31.11 3.80 -10.53
N ALA A 95 -31.37 3.56 -11.81
CA ALA A 95 -31.90 2.31 -12.35
C ALA A 95 -30.87 1.16 -12.37
N GLY A 96 -29.63 1.40 -11.91
CA GLY A 96 -28.60 0.38 -11.75
C GLY A 96 -27.64 0.21 -12.94
N ALA A 97 -27.77 0.98 -14.02
CA ALA A 97 -26.94 0.85 -15.23
C ALA A 97 -25.50 1.40 -15.09
N GLY A 98 -24.97 1.55 -13.88
CA GLY A 98 -23.67 2.20 -13.65
C GLY A 98 -23.11 2.10 -12.22
N GLY A 99 -23.42 1.03 -11.48
CA GLY A 99 -22.83 0.79 -10.15
C GLY A 99 -23.74 1.07 -8.95
N GLY A 100 -25.02 1.42 -9.18
CA GLY A 100 -26.04 1.55 -8.13
C GLY A 100 -25.95 2.87 -7.36
N ALA A 101 -26.66 3.89 -7.83
CA ALA A 101 -26.81 5.16 -7.11
C ALA A 101 -28.00 5.12 -6.13
N LYS A 102 -27.97 5.94 -5.08
CA LYS A 102 -29.06 6.10 -4.10
C LYS A 102 -29.47 7.57 -4.01
N LEU A 103 -30.75 7.81 -3.73
CA LEU A 103 -31.22 9.15 -3.38
C LEU A 103 -31.20 9.35 -1.86
N LYS A 104 -30.62 10.45 -1.42
CA LYS A 104 -30.60 10.88 -0.01
C LYS A 104 -30.70 12.40 0.04
N ASP A 105 -31.67 12.92 0.78
CA ASP A 105 -31.85 14.36 1.02
C ASP A 105 -31.89 15.23 -0.27
N GLY A 106 -32.45 14.69 -1.35
CA GLY A 106 -32.52 15.37 -2.66
C GLY A 106 -31.23 15.29 -3.50
N ASN A 107 -30.21 14.59 -3.01
CA ASN A 107 -28.96 14.33 -3.70
C ASN A 107 -28.87 12.87 -4.16
N LEU A 108 -28.18 12.67 -5.28
CA LEU A 108 -27.76 11.37 -5.80
C LEU A 108 -26.38 11.04 -5.22
N ILE A 109 -26.28 9.91 -4.52
CA ILE A 109 -25.03 9.38 -3.97
C ILE A 109 -24.65 8.13 -4.75
N TYR A 110 -23.43 8.08 -5.27
CA TYR A 110 -22.91 6.91 -5.96
C TYR A 110 -21.42 6.71 -5.70
N GLU A 111 -20.97 5.46 -5.81
CA GLU A 111 -19.56 5.11 -5.70
C GLU A 111 -18.89 5.19 -7.07
N THR A 112 -17.77 5.88 -7.14
CA THR A 112 -16.85 5.83 -8.27
C THR A 112 -15.57 5.13 -7.85
N LYS A 113 -15.04 4.30 -8.76
CA LYS A 113 -13.71 3.72 -8.59
C LYS A 113 -12.71 4.69 -9.18
N ASP A 114 -11.89 5.27 -8.32
CA ASP A 114 -10.76 6.09 -8.71
C ASP A 114 -9.49 5.26 -8.54
N THR A 115 -8.58 5.36 -9.51
CA THR A 115 -7.29 4.68 -9.42
C THR A 115 -6.30 5.70 -8.91
N ASP A 116 -5.83 5.51 -7.68
CA ASP A 116 -4.91 6.46 -7.05
C ASP A 116 -3.50 6.23 -7.59
N PHE A 117 -3.03 7.14 -8.43
CA PHE A 117 -1.67 7.18 -8.96
C PHE A 117 -0.79 8.21 -8.26
N SER A 118 -1.22 8.78 -7.13
CA SER A 118 -0.51 9.88 -6.46
C SER A 118 0.93 9.55 -6.06
N GLU A 119 1.24 8.26 -5.83
CA GLU A 119 2.61 7.79 -5.56
C GLU A 119 3.47 7.61 -6.82
N PHE A 120 2.91 7.69 -8.03
CA PHE A 120 3.62 7.52 -9.32
C PHE A 120 3.74 8.81 -10.15
N ALA A 121 3.03 9.87 -9.78
CA ALA A 121 2.68 10.94 -10.71
C ALA A 121 3.62 12.17 -10.73
N LYS A 122 4.91 12.04 -10.42
CA LYS A 122 5.77 13.23 -10.28
C LYS A 122 7.05 13.34 -11.10
N ASP A 123 7.19 12.57 -12.19
CA ASP A 123 8.39 12.74 -13.03
C ASP A 123 8.11 12.75 -14.53
N VAL A 124 7.20 13.63 -14.96
CA VAL A 124 7.16 14.06 -16.37
C VAL A 124 6.86 15.56 -16.45
N SER A 125 7.92 16.37 -16.32
CA SER A 125 7.92 17.74 -16.83
C SER A 125 8.65 17.70 -18.18
N PHE A 126 7.93 17.86 -19.29
CA PHE A 126 8.53 18.10 -20.62
C PHE A 126 8.86 19.58 -20.80
#